data_AF-A0A917TBY2-F1
#
_entry.id   AF-A0A917TBY2-F1
#
_cell.length_a   1.000
_cell.length_b   1.000
_cell.length_c   1.000
_cell.angle_alpha   90.00
_cell.angle_beta   90.00
_cell.angle_gamma   90.00
#
_symmetry.space_group_name_H-M   'P 1'
#
loop_
_entity.id
_entity.type
_entity.pdbx_description
1 polymer ?
#
loop_
_entity_poly.entity_id
_entity_poly.type
_entity_poly.pdbx_seq_one_letter_code
_entity_poly.pdbx_strand_id
1 'polypeptide(L)'
;MNGWAVDGWALPDEVLRDAPTYTPKPSELADLELLLSDAYAPLTGFLGSTDLIALRRTGRLADGTAWPVPVTLEVPRNLADQLDVSNPLRRVLVLADLEGAPIAALDTTEIYPARKTTAGVAGRVRRLGDGGHGAFRRMRRTPAEVRETLPTGRILGVIADRPLHRPQLAQIARAARTLAAHLLVLVPVDSPGPDGLAPEALVRCVLAARDRMPSSTIVALPLPHHDGDDIRDAMLRTRVAAAYGVTHLLASSESMLSGGGLRVLVPRELAYDGRDGQWRSLDDIPPRHRRLPLTTAEIEDHLDRGTILPEWHTPPAVARELARARPPRRQRGLVVFFTGLSGSGKSTMATGLADALQETGERTITLLDGDIVRRHLSAGLGFSAEDRDTNIRRIGWVAAEIGRHGGVAVCCPIAPYRDARAAARNFARNAGAGFVLVHVSTPLEECERRDRKGLYAKARAGLIKGMTGIDDPYEVPLDAELTIDTTDLSHGEAVTTVLRYLGSNGWIDPRPIP
;
A
#
# COMPACT_ATOMS: atom_id res chain seq x y z
N MET A 1 -39.38 -17.69 6.04
CA MET A 1 -39.81 -16.74 4.99
C MET A 1 -40.94 -15.90 5.55
N ASN A 2 -40.62 -14.72 6.10
CA ASN A 2 -41.50 -13.58 6.36
C ASN A 2 -40.70 -12.52 7.10
N GLY A 3 -40.73 -11.27 6.60
CA GLY A 3 -40.24 -10.08 7.32
C GLY A 3 -38.94 -9.46 6.81
N TRP A 4 -38.88 -9.01 5.56
CA TRP A 4 -37.83 -8.12 5.04
C TRP A 4 -38.41 -6.79 4.52
N ALA A 5 -39.40 -6.25 5.23
CA ALA A 5 -39.98 -4.95 4.93
C ALA A 5 -39.73 -4.02 6.12
N VAL A 6 -38.59 -3.34 6.07
CA VAL A 6 -38.42 -2.04 6.72
C VAL A 6 -38.09 -1.09 5.57
N ASP A 7 -38.96 -0.11 5.33
CA ASP A 7 -38.89 0.95 4.30
C ASP A 7 -39.38 0.68 2.86
N GLY A 8 -40.18 -0.37 2.62
CA GLY A 8 -40.99 -0.47 1.38
C GLY A 8 -40.20 -0.70 0.07
N TRP A 9 -38.91 -1.01 0.16
CA TRP A 9 -38.06 -1.30 -0.98
C TRP A 9 -37.77 -2.82 -1.07
N ALA A 10 -38.69 -3.57 -1.69
CA ALA A 10 -38.46 -4.96 -2.05
C ALA A 10 -37.95 -5.01 -3.49
N LEU A 11 -36.65 -5.29 -3.68
CA LEU A 11 -36.13 -5.63 -5.00
C LEU A 11 -36.51 -7.08 -5.32
N PRO A 12 -37.28 -7.35 -6.39
CA PRO A 12 -37.55 -8.71 -6.82
C PRO A 12 -36.23 -9.44 -7.15
N ASP A 13 -36.14 -10.73 -6.83
CA ASP A 13 -34.96 -11.55 -7.13
C ASP A 13 -34.61 -11.55 -8.63
N GLU A 14 -35.61 -11.39 -9.49
CA GLU A 14 -35.46 -11.23 -10.94
C GLU A 14 -34.67 -9.96 -11.32
N VAL A 15 -34.91 -8.85 -10.61
CA VAL A 15 -34.18 -7.59 -10.83
C VAL A 15 -32.72 -7.73 -10.43
N LEU A 16 -32.43 -8.42 -9.33
CA LEU A 16 -31.05 -8.66 -8.89
C LEU A 16 -30.30 -9.61 -9.82
N ARG A 17 -30.99 -10.59 -10.42
CA ARG A 17 -30.40 -11.55 -11.36
C ARG A 17 -29.98 -10.90 -12.67
N ASP A 18 -30.81 -10.00 -13.18
CA ASP A 18 -30.59 -9.35 -14.48
C ASP A 18 -29.77 -8.05 -14.37
N ALA A 19 -29.51 -7.59 -13.15
CA ALA A 19 -28.73 -6.38 -12.91
C ALA A 19 -27.25 -6.55 -13.32
N PRO A 20 -26.64 -5.52 -13.95
CA PRO A 20 -25.21 -5.52 -14.19
C PRO A 20 -24.44 -5.61 -12.87
N THR A 21 -23.25 -6.24 -12.91
CA THR A 21 -22.37 -6.39 -11.75
C THR A 21 -21.08 -5.60 -11.95
N TYR A 22 -20.61 -4.95 -10.89
CA TYR A 22 -19.36 -4.21 -10.85
C TYR A 22 -18.57 -4.53 -9.59
N THR A 23 -17.26 -4.72 -9.73
CA THR A 23 -16.32 -4.75 -8.60
C THR A 23 -15.70 -3.36 -8.45
N PRO A 24 -16.05 -2.61 -7.37
CA PRO A 24 -15.45 -1.30 -7.12
C PRO A 24 -13.95 -1.37 -6.86
N LYS A 25 -13.27 -0.23 -6.98
CA LYS A 25 -11.87 -0.09 -6.58
C LYS A 25 -11.73 -0.30 -5.06
N PRO A 26 -10.52 -0.61 -4.55
CA PRO A 26 -10.30 -0.80 -3.11
C PRO A 26 -10.85 0.34 -2.23
N SER A 27 -10.59 1.60 -2.59
CA SER A 27 -11.11 2.76 -1.85
C SER A 27 -12.64 2.88 -1.90
N GLU A 28 -13.25 2.54 -3.03
CA GLU A 28 -14.71 2.55 -3.21
C GLU A 28 -15.38 1.38 -2.44
N LEU A 29 -14.68 0.24 -2.32
CA LEU A 29 -15.07 -0.88 -1.46
C LEU A 29 -15.00 -0.51 0.03
N ALA A 30 -13.98 0.25 0.45
CA ALA A 30 -13.87 0.77 1.80
C ALA A 30 -15.03 1.71 2.15
N ASP A 31 -15.34 2.65 1.27
CA ASP A 31 -16.51 3.53 1.41
C ASP A 31 -17.82 2.74 1.47
N LEU A 32 -17.97 1.72 0.61
CA LEU A 32 -19.14 0.84 0.64
C LEU A 32 -19.27 0.10 1.97
N GLU A 33 -18.18 -0.44 2.53
CA GLU A 33 -18.21 -1.11 3.83
C GLU A 33 -18.59 -0.14 4.96
N LEU A 34 -18.14 1.12 4.91
CA LEU A 34 -18.52 2.16 5.89
C LEU A 34 -19.96 2.66 5.72
N LEU A 35 -20.50 2.69 4.50
CA LEU A 35 -21.93 2.93 4.23
C LEU A 35 -22.79 1.79 4.79
N LEU A 36 -22.45 0.53 4.46
CA LEU A 36 -23.23 -0.65 4.85
C LEU A 36 -23.17 -0.99 6.35
N SER A 37 -22.25 -0.36 7.09
CA SER A 37 -22.12 -0.52 8.55
C SER A 37 -22.70 0.67 9.31
N ASP A 38 -23.30 1.65 8.63
CA ASP A 38 -23.78 2.92 9.19
C ASP A 38 -22.68 3.77 9.85
N ALA A 39 -21.40 3.45 9.61
CA ALA A 39 -20.28 4.28 10.05
C ALA A 39 -20.29 5.65 9.37
N TYR A 40 -20.91 5.75 8.20
CA TYR A 40 -21.12 6.98 7.43
C TYR A 40 -22.45 7.69 7.67
N ALA A 41 -23.23 7.29 8.68
CA ALA A 41 -24.50 7.96 8.98
C ALA A 41 -24.34 9.51 9.06
N PRO A 42 -25.27 10.28 8.46
CA PRO A 42 -26.55 9.86 7.87
C PRO A 42 -26.49 9.46 6.39
N LEU A 43 -25.30 9.34 5.77
CA LEU A 43 -25.23 8.87 4.40
C LEU A 43 -25.73 7.43 4.28
N THR A 44 -26.51 7.18 3.22
CA THR A 44 -27.11 5.87 2.92
C THR A 44 -26.68 5.36 1.54
N GLY A 45 -25.75 6.03 0.88
CA GLY A 45 -25.41 5.79 -0.51
C GLY A 45 -24.28 6.66 -1.04
N PHE A 46 -23.93 6.43 -2.31
CA PHE A 46 -22.94 7.23 -3.04
C PHE A 46 -23.55 8.56 -3.51
N LEU A 47 -22.76 9.62 -3.45
CA LEU A 47 -23.19 11.00 -3.67
C LEU A 47 -23.38 11.35 -5.15
N GLY A 48 -24.46 12.09 -5.44
CA GLY A 48 -24.80 12.65 -6.75
C GLY A 48 -24.13 14.00 -7.03
N SER A 49 -24.26 14.51 -8.25
CA SER A 49 -23.59 15.74 -8.69
C SER A 49 -23.98 16.96 -7.84
N THR A 50 -25.25 17.05 -7.42
CA THR A 50 -25.74 18.16 -6.58
C THR A 50 -25.01 18.20 -5.24
N ASP A 51 -24.87 17.06 -4.56
CA ASP A 51 -24.14 16.97 -3.30
C ASP A 51 -22.65 17.25 -3.49
N LEU A 52 -22.04 16.75 -4.58
CA LEU A 52 -20.63 16.98 -4.86
C LEU A 52 -20.32 18.45 -5.14
N ILE A 53 -21.20 19.16 -5.85
CA ILE A 53 -21.07 20.60 -6.09
C ILE A 53 -21.21 21.37 -4.78
N ALA A 54 -22.23 21.05 -3.97
CA ALA A 54 -22.43 21.67 -2.66
C ALA A 54 -21.22 21.44 -1.76
N LEU A 55 -20.73 20.20 -1.68
CA LEU A 55 -19.60 19.79 -0.86
C LEU A 55 -18.32 20.54 -1.23
N ARG A 56 -18.02 20.65 -2.53
CA ARG A 56 -16.87 21.42 -3.02
C ARG A 56 -16.97 22.91 -2.67
N ARG A 57 -18.18 23.49 -2.66
CA ARG A 57 -18.41 24.92 -2.43
C ARG A 57 -18.45 25.29 -0.95
N THR A 58 -19.04 24.44 -0.11
CA THR A 58 -19.39 24.80 1.28
C THR A 58 -18.91 23.81 2.34
N GLY A 59 -18.35 22.65 1.94
CA GLY A 59 -18.06 21.55 2.87
C GLY A 59 -19.32 20.90 3.45
N ARG A 60 -20.46 21.03 2.75
CA ARG A 60 -21.76 20.49 3.16
C ARG A 60 -22.46 19.85 1.97
N LEU A 61 -23.27 18.83 2.25
CA LEU A 61 -24.18 18.22 1.28
C LEU A 61 -25.28 19.22 0.89
N ALA A 62 -26.07 18.88 -0.14
CA ALA A 62 -27.11 19.75 -0.67
C ALA A 62 -28.21 20.07 0.35
N ASP A 63 -28.45 19.15 1.29
CA ASP A 63 -29.40 19.30 2.40
C ASP A 63 -28.84 20.14 3.58
N GLY A 64 -27.60 20.61 3.50
CA GLY A 64 -26.92 21.38 4.53
C GLY A 64 -26.14 20.54 5.56
N THR A 65 -26.20 19.21 5.49
CA THR A 65 -25.45 18.30 6.36
C THR A 65 -23.94 18.52 6.17
N ALA A 66 -23.22 18.74 7.27
CA ALA A 66 -21.76 18.84 7.22
C ALA A 66 -21.14 17.48 6.92
N TRP A 67 -20.32 17.43 5.87
CA TRP A 67 -19.66 16.21 5.40
C TRP A 67 -18.25 16.53 4.90
N PRO A 68 -17.21 15.73 5.21
CA PRO A 68 -15.84 16.13 4.95
C PRO A 68 -15.31 15.73 3.57
N VAL A 69 -15.69 14.56 3.03
CA VAL A 69 -15.06 13.97 1.83
C VAL A 69 -16.09 13.55 0.77
N PRO A 70 -15.78 13.61 -0.53
CA PRO A 70 -16.68 13.05 -1.54
C PRO A 70 -16.72 11.52 -1.46
N VAL A 71 -17.90 10.93 -1.26
CA VAL A 71 -18.13 9.47 -1.29
C VAL A 71 -18.76 9.11 -2.62
N THR A 72 -17.97 8.61 -3.57
CA THR A 72 -18.39 8.45 -4.99
C THR A 72 -18.05 7.06 -5.52
N LEU A 73 -18.88 6.57 -6.44
CA LEU A 73 -18.61 5.35 -7.20
C LEU A 73 -18.46 5.68 -8.68
N GLU A 74 -17.30 5.39 -9.27
CA GLU A 74 -17.06 5.53 -10.70
C GLU A 74 -17.11 4.17 -11.40
N VAL A 75 -17.93 4.04 -12.45
CA VAL A 75 -18.04 2.83 -13.27
C VAL A 75 -17.61 3.09 -14.72
N PRO A 76 -17.21 2.05 -15.49
CA PRO A 76 -17.01 2.16 -16.94
C PRO A 76 -18.26 2.68 -17.66
N ARG A 77 -18.10 3.56 -18.66
CA ARG A 77 -19.25 4.16 -19.39
C ARG A 77 -20.17 3.11 -20.00
N ASN A 78 -19.61 2.08 -20.62
CA ASN A 78 -20.38 0.97 -21.21
C ASN A 78 -21.21 0.19 -20.19
N LEU A 79 -20.85 0.23 -18.90
CA LEU A 79 -21.66 -0.33 -17.82
C LEU A 79 -22.77 0.64 -17.41
N ALA A 80 -22.45 1.93 -17.27
CA ALA A 80 -23.43 2.96 -16.96
C ALA A 80 -24.55 3.03 -18.02
N ASP A 81 -24.22 2.84 -19.30
CA ASP A 81 -25.17 2.84 -20.41
C ASP A 81 -26.19 1.67 -20.35
N GLN A 82 -25.94 0.65 -19.52
CA GLN A 82 -26.87 -0.47 -19.28
C GLN A 82 -27.94 -0.14 -18.22
N LEU A 83 -27.74 0.93 -17.45
CA LEU A 83 -28.64 1.35 -16.38
C LEU A 83 -29.68 2.35 -16.90
N ASP A 84 -30.93 2.16 -16.52
CA ASP A 84 -32.03 3.09 -16.82
C ASP A 84 -32.57 3.70 -15.53
N VAL A 85 -32.05 4.88 -15.14
CA VAL A 85 -32.43 5.59 -13.91
C VAL A 85 -33.92 5.91 -13.80
N SER A 86 -34.64 5.95 -14.93
CA SER A 86 -36.09 6.21 -14.96
C SER A 86 -36.91 4.97 -14.63
N ASN A 87 -36.33 3.78 -14.75
CA ASN A 87 -36.98 2.49 -14.54
C ASN A 87 -36.43 1.79 -13.29
N PRO A 88 -37.21 1.69 -12.19
CA PRO A 88 -36.79 1.03 -10.95
C PRO A 88 -36.32 -0.42 -11.12
N LEU A 89 -36.81 -1.14 -12.15
CA LEU A 89 -36.42 -2.52 -12.42
C LEU A 89 -35.11 -2.64 -13.21
N ARG A 90 -34.57 -1.53 -13.73
CA ARG A 90 -33.36 -1.49 -14.59
C ARG A 90 -32.30 -0.50 -14.12
N ARG A 91 -32.46 0.11 -12.95
CA ARG A 91 -31.50 1.04 -12.36
C ARG A 91 -30.63 0.44 -11.26
N VAL A 92 -30.82 -0.84 -10.97
CA VAL A 92 -30.04 -1.54 -9.93
C VAL A 92 -28.68 -1.93 -10.49
N LEU A 93 -27.62 -1.61 -9.76
CA LEU A 93 -26.27 -2.09 -9.99
C LEU A 93 -25.85 -3.01 -8.84
N VAL A 94 -25.42 -4.23 -9.14
CA VAL A 94 -24.87 -5.14 -8.13
C VAL A 94 -23.40 -4.80 -7.93
N LEU A 95 -23.02 -4.56 -6.67
CA LEU A 95 -21.64 -4.35 -6.26
C LEU A 95 -21.11 -5.67 -5.71
N ALA A 96 -19.96 -6.09 -6.21
CA ALA A 96 -19.28 -7.32 -5.83
C ALA A 96 -17.92 -7.04 -5.16
N ASP A 97 -17.43 -8.00 -4.38
CA ASP A 97 -16.06 -7.98 -3.86
C ASP A 97 -15.02 -8.32 -4.95
N LEU A 98 -13.75 -8.41 -4.55
CA LEU A 98 -12.63 -8.68 -5.46
C LEU A 98 -12.66 -10.10 -6.05
N GLU A 99 -13.33 -11.03 -5.38
CA GLU A 99 -13.59 -12.39 -5.87
C GLU A 99 -14.87 -12.50 -6.72
N GLY A 100 -15.63 -11.42 -6.85
CA GLY A 100 -16.86 -11.36 -7.65
C GLY A 100 -18.11 -11.80 -6.90
N ALA A 101 -18.06 -11.98 -5.57
CA ALA A 101 -19.24 -12.29 -4.77
C ALA A 101 -20.08 -11.02 -4.53
N PRO A 102 -21.42 -11.07 -4.72
CA PRO A 102 -22.28 -9.91 -4.54
C PRO A 102 -22.35 -9.48 -3.07
N ILE A 103 -22.05 -8.21 -2.79
CA ILE A 103 -22.02 -7.62 -1.45
C ILE A 103 -23.16 -6.63 -1.22
N ALA A 104 -23.52 -5.86 -2.24
CA ALA A 104 -24.57 -4.84 -2.13
C ALA A 104 -25.28 -4.59 -3.47
N ALA A 105 -26.47 -4.00 -3.38
CA ALA A 105 -27.20 -3.43 -4.50
C ALA A 105 -27.19 -1.91 -4.36
N LEU A 106 -26.85 -1.20 -5.43
CA LEU A 106 -26.98 0.24 -5.56
C LEU A 106 -28.26 0.55 -6.36
N ASP A 107 -29.18 1.30 -5.75
CA ASP A 107 -30.35 1.88 -6.44
C ASP A 107 -29.94 3.14 -7.18
N THR A 108 -29.54 3.04 -8.44
CA THR A 108 -28.94 4.18 -9.17
C THR A 108 -30.01 5.22 -9.50
N THR A 109 -29.97 6.36 -8.82
CA THR A 109 -30.91 7.48 -9.04
C THR A 109 -30.33 8.53 -9.98
N GLU A 110 -29.01 8.56 -10.15
CA GLU A 110 -28.32 9.55 -10.99
C GLU A 110 -27.05 8.94 -11.61
N ILE A 111 -26.79 9.31 -12.87
CA ILE A 111 -25.54 9.02 -13.58
C ILE A 111 -24.96 10.36 -14.06
N TYR A 112 -23.70 10.64 -13.77
CA TYR A 112 -23.04 11.89 -14.15
C TYR A 112 -21.66 11.67 -14.79
N PRO A 113 -21.17 12.61 -15.62
CA PRO A 113 -19.83 12.51 -16.18
C PRO A 113 -18.74 12.59 -15.10
N ALA A 114 -17.82 11.62 -15.06
CA ALA A 114 -16.67 11.60 -14.14
C ALA A 114 -15.34 11.85 -14.88
N ARG A 115 -14.75 10.81 -15.48
CA ARG A 115 -13.51 10.92 -16.29
C ARG A 115 -13.81 10.60 -17.76
N LYS A 116 -12.78 10.63 -18.62
CA LYS A 116 -12.94 10.40 -20.07
C LYS A 116 -13.64 9.07 -20.38
N THR A 117 -13.31 8.00 -19.66
CA THR A 117 -13.82 6.64 -19.88
C THR A 117 -14.77 6.12 -18.79
N THR A 118 -15.02 6.89 -17.74
CA THR A 118 -15.87 6.51 -16.61
C THR A 118 -17.05 7.46 -16.42
N ALA A 119 -18.10 6.97 -15.78
CA ALA A 119 -19.25 7.74 -15.31
C ALA A 119 -19.39 7.54 -13.80
N GLY A 120 -19.82 8.59 -13.08
CA GLY A 120 -20.20 8.48 -11.69
C GLY A 120 -21.63 7.97 -11.58
N VAL A 121 -21.89 7.07 -10.64
CA VAL A 121 -23.23 6.56 -10.31
C VAL A 121 -23.54 6.90 -8.86
N ALA A 122 -24.76 7.38 -8.60
CA ALA A 122 -25.21 7.78 -7.28
C ALA A 122 -26.55 7.16 -6.94
N GLY A 123 -26.77 6.96 -5.65
CA GLY A 123 -27.94 6.25 -5.17
C GLY A 123 -27.72 5.56 -3.83
N ARG A 124 -28.81 5.02 -3.29
CA ARG A 124 -28.78 4.30 -2.01
C ARG A 124 -28.20 2.91 -2.17
N VAL A 125 -27.42 2.47 -1.18
CA VAL A 125 -26.86 1.12 -1.14
C VAL A 125 -27.62 0.25 -0.14
N ARG A 126 -27.78 -1.04 -0.47
CA ARG A 126 -28.34 -2.03 0.43
C ARG A 126 -27.47 -3.27 0.45
N ARG A 127 -27.27 -3.83 1.64
CA ARG A 127 -26.54 -5.08 1.84
C ARG A 127 -27.27 -6.24 1.14
N LEU A 128 -26.52 -7.03 0.37
CA LEU A 128 -26.96 -8.32 -0.19
C LEU A 128 -26.26 -9.50 0.50
N GLY A 129 -25.01 -9.30 0.92
CA GLY A 129 -24.20 -10.31 1.60
C GLY A 129 -23.13 -9.67 2.47
N ASP A 130 -22.35 -10.51 3.15
CA ASP A 130 -21.34 -10.03 4.08
C ASP A 130 -20.04 -9.59 3.40
N GLY A 131 -19.75 -10.08 2.18
CA GLY A 131 -18.46 -9.85 1.51
C GLY A 131 -17.32 -10.57 2.22
N GLY A 132 -16.52 -11.34 1.47
CA GLY A 132 -16.12 -12.64 2.00
C GLY A 132 -14.66 -12.89 2.33
N HIS A 133 -13.71 -11.99 2.05
CA HIS A 133 -12.30 -12.38 2.05
C HIS A 133 -11.36 -11.34 2.68
N GLY A 134 -10.30 -11.83 3.35
CA GLY A 134 -9.26 -10.99 3.95
C GLY A 134 -8.90 -11.32 5.40
N ALA A 135 -7.66 -11.00 5.78
CA ALA A 135 -7.16 -11.22 7.13
C ALA A 135 -7.90 -10.36 8.16
N PHE A 136 -8.06 -10.90 9.38
CA PHE A 136 -8.70 -10.21 10.51
C PHE A 136 -10.15 -9.77 10.27
N ARG A 137 -10.89 -10.37 9.32
CA ARG A 137 -12.32 -10.07 9.08
C ARG A 137 -13.16 -10.08 10.35
N ARG A 138 -12.93 -11.05 11.25
CA ARG A 138 -13.59 -11.14 12.57
C ARG A 138 -13.44 -9.91 13.47
N MET A 139 -12.49 -9.02 13.19
CA MET A 139 -12.27 -7.77 13.93
C MET A 139 -12.98 -6.58 13.29
N ARG A 140 -13.52 -6.72 12.07
CA ARG A 140 -14.29 -5.68 11.35
C ARG A 140 -15.75 -5.69 11.80
N ARG A 141 -15.95 -5.34 13.07
CA ARG A 141 -17.27 -5.25 13.71
C ARG A 141 -17.96 -3.94 13.35
N THR A 142 -19.28 -3.94 13.23
CA THR A 142 -20.05 -2.72 12.93
C THR A 142 -20.10 -1.76 14.13
N PRO A 143 -20.34 -0.46 13.90
CA PRO A 143 -20.66 0.51 14.95
C PRO A 143 -21.69 0.01 15.98
N ALA A 144 -22.78 -0.62 15.53
CA ALA A 144 -23.82 -1.15 16.41
C ALA A 144 -23.28 -2.26 17.33
N GLU A 145 -22.64 -3.28 16.76
CA GLU A 145 -22.04 -4.38 17.51
C GLU A 145 -21.00 -3.90 18.52
N VAL A 146 -20.17 -2.93 18.13
CA VAL A 146 -19.15 -2.37 19.02
C VAL A 146 -19.82 -1.65 20.19
N ARG A 147 -20.79 -0.76 19.92
CA ARG A 147 -21.51 0.00 20.94
C ARG A 147 -22.21 -0.90 21.97
N GLU A 148 -22.78 -2.02 21.56
CA GLU A 148 -23.40 -3.00 22.47
C GLU A 148 -22.42 -3.61 23.47
N THR A 149 -21.14 -3.68 23.11
CA THR A 149 -20.08 -4.25 23.96
C THR A 149 -19.29 -3.19 24.75
N LEU A 150 -19.52 -1.91 24.50
CA LEU A 150 -18.82 -0.84 25.22
C LEU A 150 -19.44 -0.63 26.62
N PRO A 151 -18.62 -0.37 27.65
CA PRO A 151 -19.14 0.01 28.95
C PRO A 151 -19.81 1.38 28.89
N THR A 152 -20.69 1.65 29.85
CA THR A 152 -21.26 2.99 30.02
C THR A 152 -20.18 3.97 30.47
N GLY A 153 -20.26 5.22 30.02
CA GLY A 153 -19.34 6.29 30.44
C GLY A 153 -18.48 6.83 29.29
N ARG A 154 -17.26 7.29 29.62
CA ARG A 154 -16.36 7.91 28.65
C ARG A 154 -15.59 6.84 27.87
N ILE A 155 -15.51 7.02 26.56
CA ILE A 155 -14.78 6.16 25.65
C ILE A 155 -13.67 6.99 25.03
N LEU A 156 -12.42 6.62 25.32
CA LEU A 156 -11.23 7.20 24.71
C LEU A 156 -10.95 6.43 23.40
N GLY A 157 -11.12 7.09 22.27
CA GLY A 157 -10.76 6.59 20.95
C GLY A 157 -9.30 6.84 20.64
N VAL A 158 -8.63 5.86 20.05
CA VAL A 158 -7.31 5.98 19.44
C VAL A 158 -7.38 5.38 18.04
N ILE A 159 -7.02 6.16 17.03
CA ILE A 159 -6.84 5.63 15.67
C ILE A 159 -5.38 5.22 15.54
N ALA A 160 -5.14 3.91 15.51
CA ALA A 160 -3.80 3.34 15.43
C ALA A 160 -3.45 3.07 13.97
N ASP A 161 -3.05 4.12 13.25
CA ASP A 161 -2.55 4.05 11.85
C ASP A 161 -1.05 3.66 11.76
N ARG A 162 -0.41 3.51 12.92
CA ARG A 162 0.99 3.11 13.10
C ARG A 162 1.14 2.22 14.34
N PRO A 163 2.24 1.43 14.46
CA PRO A 163 2.54 0.65 15.65
C PRO A 163 2.58 1.49 16.93
N LEU A 164 2.00 0.97 18.02
CA LEU A 164 1.98 1.65 19.31
C LEU A 164 3.24 1.32 20.12
N HIS A 165 4.22 2.22 20.10
CA HIS A 165 5.42 2.14 20.93
C HIS A 165 5.14 2.67 22.35
N ARG A 166 6.11 2.54 23.26
CA ARG A 166 5.96 2.96 24.65
C ARG A 166 5.60 4.44 24.83
N PRO A 167 6.13 5.41 24.06
CA PRO A 167 5.66 6.80 24.19
C PRO A 167 4.15 6.93 23.94
N GLN A 168 3.62 6.32 22.86
CA GLN A 168 2.19 6.35 22.55
C GLN A 168 1.38 5.61 23.63
N LEU A 169 1.83 4.43 24.06
CA LEU A 169 1.17 3.67 25.13
C LEU A 169 1.12 4.46 26.46
N ALA A 170 2.18 5.20 26.79
CA ALA A 170 2.21 6.06 27.97
C ALA A 170 1.24 7.24 27.86
N GLN A 171 1.11 7.86 26.68
CA GLN A 171 0.12 8.91 26.40
C GLN A 171 -1.31 8.36 26.56
N ILE A 172 -1.59 7.20 25.96
CA ILE A 172 -2.89 6.51 26.04
C ILE A 172 -3.23 6.19 27.50
N ALA A 173 -2.30 5.57 28.24
CA ALA A 173 -2.50 5.21 29.64
C ALA A 173 -2.71 6.43 30.54
N ARG A 174 -2.04 7.55 30.26
CA ARG A 174 -2.27 8.82 30.98
C ARG A 174 -3.67 9.38 30.67
N ALA A 175 -4.04 9.48 29.39
CA ALA A 175 -5.33 10.01 28.98
C ALA A 175 -6.50 9.19 29.52
N ALA A 176 -6.44 7.85 29.39
CA ALA A 176 -7.48 6.95 29.88
C ALA A 176 -7.68 7.06 31.40
N ARG A 177 -6.58 7.13 32.17
CA ARG A 177 -6.64 7.31 33.64
C ARG A 177 -7.22 8.67 34.03
N THR A 178 -6.76 9.76 33.42
CA THR A 178 -7.26 11.11 33.71
C THR A 178 -8.76 11.22 33.43
N LEU A 179 -9.25 10.57 32.37
CA LEU A 179 -10.65 10.63 32.00
C LEU A 179 -11.52 9.59 32.71
N ALA A 180 -10.92 8.58 33.36
CA ALA A 180 -11.60 7.36 33.78
C ALA A 180 -12.41 6.75 32.61
N ALA A 181 -11.75 6.58 31.45
CA ALA A 181 -12.37 6.16 30.21
C ALA A 181 -11.94 4.74 29.79
N HIS A 182 -12.85 4.00 29.15
CA HIS A 182 -12.53 2.76 28.45
C HIS A 182 -11.82 3.06 27.13
N LEU A 183 -10.83 2.25 26.75
CA LEU A 183 -10.08 2.45 25.52
C LEU A 183 -10.76 1.74 24.34
N LEU A 184 -10.98 2.47 23.24
CA LEU A 184 -11.38 1.92 21.95
C LEU A 184 -10.27 2.21 20.94
N VAL A 185 -9.61 1.17 20.45
CA VAL A 185 -8.57 1.25 19.42
C VAL A 185 -9.18 0.91 18.06
N LEU A 186 -9.14 1.88 17.16
CA LEU A 186 -9.61 1.79 15.78
C LEU A 186 -8.38 1.60 14.88
N VAL A 187 -8.27 0.47 14.19
CA VAL A 187 -7.12 0.13 13.35
C VAL A 187 -7.54 0.22 11.87
N PRO A 188 -7.03 1.20 11.11
CA PRO A 188 -7.24 1.26 9.66
C PRO A 188 -6.68 0.01 8.97
N VAL A 189 -7.44 -0.58 8.03
CA VAL A 189 -7.02 -1.80 7.31
C VAL A 189 -7.25 -1.78 5.79
N ASP A 190 -7.53 -0.62 5.20
CA ASP A 190 -7.75 -0.48 3.76
C ASP A 190 -6.44 -0.43 2.96
N SER A 191 -5.47 0.33 3.47
CA SER A 191 -4.18 0.57 2.82
C SER A 191 -3.03 0.52 3.84
N PRO A 192 -1.77 0.33 3.37
CA PRO A 192 -0.61 0.44 4.25
C PRO A 192 -0.61 1.76 5.03
N GLY A 193 -0.15 1.69 6.27
CA GLY A 193 -0.02 2.88 7.12
C GLY A 193 0.99 3.88 6.55
N PRO A 194 1.08 5.10 7.11
CA PRO A 194 2.01 6.11 6.62
C PRO A 194 3.50 5.73 6.77
N ASP A 195 3.81 4.72 7.60
CA ASP A 195 5.12 4.09 7.74
C ASP A 195 5.36 2.95 6.72
N GLY A 196 4.44 2.75 5.78
CA GLY A 196 4.47 1.69 4.77
C GLY A 196 4.16 0.30 5.31
N LEU A 197 3.74 0.17 6.58
CA LEU A 197 3.45 -1.13 7.18
C LEU A 197 2.12 -1.68 6.65
N ALA A 198 2.12 -2.95 6.22
CA ALA A 198 0.91 -3.61 5.77
C ALA A 198 -0.16 -3.69 6.88
N PRO A 199 -1.47 -3.56 6.55
CA PRO A 199 -2.57 -3.63 7.52
C PRO A 199 -2.51 -4.81 8.48
N GLU A 200 -2.17 -6.00 7.99
CA GLU A 200 -2.10 -7.22 8.79
C GLU A 200 -1.00 -7.16 9.83
N ALA A 201 0.13 -6.56 9.46
CA ALA A 201 1.25 -6.36 10.36
C ALA A 201 0.91 -5.31 11.43
N LEU A 202 0.23 -4.23 11.04
CA LEU A 202 -0.24 -3.21 11.96
C LEU A 202 -1.21 -3.79 13.00
N VAL A 203 -2.21 -4.57 12.56
CA VAL A 203 -3.15 -5.27 13.46
C VAL A 203 -2.40 -6.18 14.44
N ARG A 204 -1.43 -6.97 13.97
CA ARG A 204 -0.60 -7.82 14.85
C ARG A 204 0.21 -6.98 15.84
N CYS A 205 0.79 -5.86 15.42
CA CYS A 205 1.52 -4.95 16.31
C CYS A 205 0.61 -4.36 17.40
N VAL A 206 -0.60 -3.92 17.04
CA VAL A 206 -1.58 -3.39 18.00
C VAL A 206 -2.02 -4.47 18.98
N LEU A 207 -2.30 -5.69 18.52
CA LEU A 207 -2.62 -6.83 19.37
C LEU A 207 -1.45 -7.20 20.30
N ALA A 208 -0.22 -7.16 19.80
CA ALA A 208 0.98 -7.42 20.58
C ALA A 208 1.25 -6.37 21.67
N ALA A 209 0.67 -5.17 21.54
CA ALA A 209 0.72 -4.12 22.53
C ALA A 209 -0.40 -4.19 23.59
N ARG A 210 -1.38 -5.09 23.45
CA ARG A 210 -2.61 -5.14 24.27
C ARG A 210 -2.34 -5.19 25.77
N ASP A 211 -1.40 -6.02 26.22
CA ASP A 211 -1.06 -6.15 27.65
C ASP A 211 -0.40 -4.91 28.26
N ARG A 212 -0.04 -3.92 27.42
CA ARG A 212 0.51 -2.62 27.82
C ARG A 212 -0.52 -1.49 27.73
N MET A 213 -1.74 -1.80 27.30
CA MET A 213 -2.85 -0.85 27.26
C MET A 213 -3.74 -1.00 28.50
N PRO A 214 -4.51 0.05 28.86
CA PRO A 214 -5.71 -0.12 29.69
C PRO A 214 -6.69 -1.14 29.06
N SER A 215 -7.72 -1.55 29.81
CA SER A 215 -8.81 -2.37 29.26
C SER A 215 -9.31 -1.76 27.95
N SER A 216 -9.26 -2.56 26.88
CA SER A 216 -9.40 -2.05 25.51
C SER A 216 -10.30 -2.93 24.66
N THR A 217 -11.15 -2.29 23.86
CA THR A 217 -11.81 -2.88 22.70
C THR A 217 -11.00 -2.52 21.45
N ILE A 218 -10.67 -3.49 20.60
CA ILE A 218 -9.87 -3.27 19.38
C ILE A 218 -10.73 -3.65 18.18
N VAL A 219 -10.85 -2.75 17.22
CA VAL A 219 -11.68 -2.90 16.02
C VAL A 219 -10.85 -2.56 14.80
N ALA A 220 -10.93 -3.40 13.76
CA ALA A 220 -10.36 -3.10 12.46
C ALA A 220 -11.44 -2.48 11.57
N LEU A 221 -11.09 -1.49 10.74
CA LEU A 221 -12.06 -0.83 9.88
C LEU A 221 -11.39 -0.31 8.60
N PRO A 222 -12.10 -0.32 7.45
CA PRO A 222 -11.55 0.15 6.19
C PRO A 222 -11.68 1.68 6.13
N LEU A 223 -10.74 2.40 6.71
CA LEU A 223 -10.68 3.85 6.58
C LEU A 223 -9.90 4.20 5.30
N PRO A 224 -10.58 4.72 4.26
CA PRO A 224 -9.90 5.14 3.04
C PRO A 224 -9.01 6.36 3.32
N HIS A 225 -7.94 6.47 2.54
CA HIS A 225 -7.11 7.66 2.45
C HIS A 225 -7.41 8.37 1.13
N HIS A 226 -7.79 9.65 1.18
CA HIS A 226 -8.07 10.44 -0.01
C HIS A 226 -6.87 11.32 -0.34
N ASP A 227 -6.23 11.05 -1.49
CA ASP A 227 -5.01 11.75 -1.92
C ASP A 227 -5.18 13.29 -1.83
N GLY A 228 -4.38 13.93 -0.97
CA GLY A 228 -4.13 15.38 -0.99
C GLY A 228 -4.96 16.25 -0.04
N ASP A 229 -5.73 15.70 0.91
CA ASP A 229 -6.43 16.50 1.92
C ASP A 229 -6.48 15.83 3.31
N ASP A 230 -5.34 15.85 4.01
CA ASP A 230 -5.18 15.30 5.37
C ASP A 230 -6.19 15.87 6.37
N ILE A 231 -6.64 17.11 6.14
CA ILE A 231 -7.62 17.79 6.99
C ILE A 231 -8.98 17.11 6.87
N ARG A 232 -9.45 16.87 5.65
CA ARG A 232 -10.74 16.19 5.41
C ARG A 232 -10.70 14.74 5.87
N ASP A 233 -9.58 14.04 5.67
CA ASP A 233 -9.40 12.67 6.17
C ASP A 233 -9.44 12.61 7.69
N ALA A 234 -8.78 13.55 8.39
CA ALA A 234 -8.88 13.66 9.84
C ALA A 234 -10.33 13.91 10.31
N MET A 235 -11.09 14.75 9.61
CA MET A 235 -12.51 14.98 9.90
C MET A 235 -13.36 13.73 9.67
N LEU A 236 -13.13 12.98 8.58
CA LEU A 236 -13.80 11.72 8.29
C LEU A 236 -13.52 10.69 9.40
N ARG A 237 -12.25 10.50 9.73
CA ARG A 237 -11.77 9.63 10.82
C ARG A 237 -12.45 9.96 12.14
N THR A 238 -12.56 11.24 12.48
CA THR A 238 -13.24 11.70 13.71
C THR A 238 -14.73 11.36 13.68
N ARG A 239 -15.39 11.53 12.54
CA ARG A 239 -16.81 11.21 12.36
C ARG A 239 -17.07 9.72 12.47
N VAL A 240 -16.25 8.89 11.81
CA VAL A 240 -16.31 7.43 11.92
C VAL A 240 -16.06 7.00 13.36
N ALA A 241 -15.06 7.55 14.04
CA ALA A 241 -14.82 7.26 15.46
C ALA A 241 -16.05 7.56 16.35
N ALA A 242 -16.74 8.68 16.10
CA ALA A 242 -17.99 9.00 16.80
C ALA A 242 -19.10 7.97 16.51
N ALA A 243 -19.21 7.49 15.27
CA ALA A 243 -20.12 6.41 14.91
C ALA A 243 -19.83 5.13 15.72
N TYR A 244 -18.57 4.82 16.02
CA TYR A 244 -18.21 3.69 16.91
C TYR A 244 -18.42 3.95 18.42
N GLY A 245 -18.90 5.13 18.82
CA GLY A 245 -19.20 5.46 20.21
C GLY A 245 -18.06 6.13 20.98
N VAL A 246 -16.99 6.56 20.30
CA VAL A 246 -15.94 7.38 20.90
C VAL A 246 -16.55 8.68 21.44
N THR A 247 -16.14 9.12 22.64
CA THR A 247 -16.53 10.43 23.19
C THR A 247 -15.36 11.40 23.29
N HIS A 248 -14.15 10.87 23.45
CA HIS A 248 -12.90 11.63 23.46
C HIS A 248 -11.92 10.97 22.50
N LEU A 249 -11.34 11.74 21.57
CA LEU A 249 -10.39 11.20 20.60
C LEU A 249 -8.98 11.68 20.97
N LEU A 250 -8.02 10.76 21.11
CA LEU A 250 -6.62 11.13 21.26
C LEU A 250 -6.05 11.45 19.87
N ALA A 251 -5.65 12.70 19.66
CA ALA A 251 -5.05 13.11 18.39
C ALA A 251 -3.67 12.47 18.21
N SER A 252 -3.39 12.00 16.98
CA SER A 252 -2.01 11.87 16.52
C SER A 252 -1.48 13.26 16.13
N SER A 253 -0.16 13.43 16.10
CA SER A 253 0.52 14.70 15.79
C SER A 253 0.11 15.34 14.46
N GLU A 254 -0.47 14.58 13.54
CA GLU A 254 -0.89 15.03 12.20
C GLU A 254 -2.41 15.32 12.10
N SER A 255 -3.21 14.96 13.11
CA SER A 255 -4.68 15.07 13.08
C SER A 255 -5.21 16.05 14.12
N MET A 256 -4.70 17.29 14.12
CA MET A 256 -5.00 18.32 15.12
C MET A 256 -6.40 18.99 15.00
N LEU A 257 -7.32 18.41 14.24
CA LEU A 257 -8.57 19.10 13.90
C LEU A 257 -9.72 18.73 14.83
N SER A 258 -10.35 19.76 15.39
CA SER A 258 -11.64 19.66 16.07
C SER A 258 -12.77 19.84 15.05
N GLY A 259 -13.57 18.79 14.85
CA GLY A 259 -14.77 18.81 14.02
C GLY A 259 -15.61 17.56 14.28
N GLY A 260 -16.94 17.65 14.23
CA GLY A 260 -17.82 16.48 14.43
C GLY A 260 -18.23 16.18 15.88
N GLY A 261 -18.07 17.13 16.81
CA GLY A 261 -18.64 17.03 18.17
C GLY A 261 -17.85 16.20 19.18
N LEU A 262 -16.72 15.59 18.79
CA LEU A 262 -15.82 14.88 19.70
C LEU A 262 -14.87 15.84 20.44
N ARG A 263 -14.55 15.50 21.69
CA ARG A 263 -13.50 16.18 22.46
C ARG A 263 -12.14 15.63 22.05
N VAL A 264 -11.38 16.42 21.32
CA VAL A 264 -10.03 16.04 20.88
C VAL A 264 -9.03 16.34 22.00
N LEU A 265 -8.24 15.34 22.37
CA LEU A 265 -7.14 15.46 23.31
C LEU A 265 -5.83 15.54 22.54
N VAL A 266 -5.11 16.63 22.72
CA VAL A 266 -3.75 16.76 22.19
C VAL A 266 -2.78 16.24 23.24
N PRO A 267 -2.08 15.11 23.00
CA PRO A 267 -1.12 14.61 23.96
C PRO A 267 0.09 15.55 24.07
N ARG A 268 0.64 15.68 25.27
CA ARG A 268 1.94 16.35 25.46
C ARG A 268 3.06 15.51 24.83
N GLU A 269 4.09 16.19 24.35
CA GLU A 269 5.34 15.54 23.96
C GLU A 269 5.97 14.82 25.16
N LEU A 270 6.36 13.56 24.96
CA LEU A 270 6.98 12.75 25.99
C LEU A 270 8.45 12.48 25.66
N ALA A 271 9.27 12.37 26.69
CA ALA A 271 10.61 11.81 26.62
C ALA A 271 10.79 10.72 27.68
N TYR A 272 11.76 9.85 27.44
CA TYR A 272 12.19 8.84 28.38
C TYR A 272 13.16 9.46 29.39
N ASP A 273 12.83 9.33 30.68
CA ASP A 273 13.65 9.81 31.80
C ASP A 273 14.70 8.76 32.17
N GLY A 274 15.96 9.05 31.89
CA GLY A 274 17.07 8.12 32.13
C GLY A 274 17.35 7.83 33.61
N ARG A 275 16.73 8.56 34.55
CA ARG A 275 16.95 8.36 35.99
C ARG A 275 16.20 7.14 36.55
N ASP A 276 14.96 6.94 36.11
CA ASP A 276 14.06 5.91 36.63
C ASP A 276 13.34 5.09 35.54
N GLY A 277 13.63 5.38 34.27
CA GLY A 277 13.15 4.61 33.13
C GLY A 277 11.67 4.82 32.79
N GLN A 278 11.13 6.00 33.07
CA GLN A 278 9.74 6.33 32.80
C GLN A 278 9.55 7.32 31.66
N TRP A 279 8.45 7.18 30.93
CA TRP A 279 8.00 8.16 29.94
C TRP A 279 7.20 9.27 30.64
N ARG A 280 7.66 10.52 30.50
CA ARG A 280 7.04 11.71 31.13
C ARG A 280 7.02 12.90 30.16
N SER A 281 6.33 13.98 30.54
CA SER A 281 6.33 15.22 29.74
C SER A 281 7.76 15.66 29.51
N LEU A 282 8.08 16.04 28.27
CA LEU A 282 9.42 16.51 27.89
C LEU A 282 9.92 17.61 28.84
N ASP A 283 9.04 18.54 29.19
CA ASP A 283 9.31 19.68 30.06
C ASP A 283 9.62 19.30 31.53
N ASP A 284 9.15 18.14 32.00
CA ASP A 284 9.30 17.70 33.40
C ASP A 284 10.66 17.04 33.66
N ILE A 285 11.44 16.75 32.61
CA ILE A 285 12.72 16.03 32.70
C ILE A 285 13.86 17.04 32.49
N PRO A 286 14.96 17.05 33.26
CA PRO A 286 16.11 17.90 32.94
C PRO A 286 16.81 17.45 31.65
N PRO A 287 17.31 18.36 30.77
CA PRO A 287 17.86 18.01 29.45
C PRO A 287 18.89 16.86 29.44
N ARG A 288 19.79 16.82 30.43
CA ARG A 288 20.82 15.77 30.57
C ARG A 288 20.27 14.35 30.84
N HIS A 289 19.01 14.23 31.24
CA HIS A 289 18.35 12.96 31.53
C HIS A 289 17.27 12.61 30.49
N ARG A 290 17.05 13.48 29.48
CA ARG A 290 16.07 13.28 28.42
C ARG A 290 16.62 12.34 27.36
N ARG A 291 15.83 11.34 26.99
CA ARG A 291 16.01 10.58 25.75
C ARG A 291 14.74 10.69 24.91
N LEU A 292 14.87 11.18 23.68
CA LEU A 292 13.73 11.35 22.78
C LEU A 292 13.25 10.00 22.22
N PRO A 293 11.98 9.90 21.78
CA PRO A 293 11.51 8.77 20.98
C PRO A 293 12.39 8.54 19.76
N LEU A 294 12.49 7.28 19.33
CA LEU A 294 13.14 6.96 18.06
C LEU A 294 12.27 7.50 16.92
N THR A 295 12.91 8.08 15.94
CA THR A 295 12.29 8.45 14.67
C THR A 295 11.96 7.20 13.85
N THR A 296 11.05 7.32 12.88
CA THR A 296 10.75 6.24 11.93
C THR A 296 12.02 5.74 11.24
N ALA A 297 12.89 6.65 10.79
CA ALA A 297 14.15 6.29 10.13
C ALA A 297 15.10 5.48 11.04
N GLU A 298 15.20 5.81 12.33
CA GLU A 298 16.01 5.04 13.28
C GLU A 298 15.40 3.64 13.54
N ILE A 299 14.08 3.53 13.65
CA ILE A 299 13.39 2.24 13.78
C ILE A 299 13.65 1.38 12.55
N GLU A 300 13.53 1.97 11.36
CA GLU A 300 13.81 1.29 10.10
C GLU A 300 15.27 0.84 9.98
N ASP A 301 16.24 1.67 10.37
CA ASP A 301 17.66 1.29 10.37
C ASP A 301 17.92 0.11 11.32
N HIS A 302 17.31 0.12 12.51
CA HIS A 302 17.38 -1.00 13.44
C HIS A 302 16.86 -2.30 12.80
N LEU A 303 15.69 -2.25 12.16
CA LEU A 303 15.05 -3.39 11.49
C LEU A 303 15.85 -3.85 10.26
N ASP A 304 16.33 -2.93 9.44
CA ASP A 304 17.13 -3.21 8.22
C ASP A 304 18.44 -3.94 8.58
N ARG A 305 19.12 -3.51 9.65
CA ARG A 305 20.32 -4.18 10.18
C ARG A 305 20.01 -5.49 10.91
N GLY A 306 18.77 -5.66 11.35
CA GLY A 306 18.35 -6.78 12.20
C GLY A 306 18.84 -6.69 13.63
N THR A 307 19.03 -5.46 14.12
CA THR A 307 19.29 -5.20 15.54
C THR A 307 17.97 -5.13 16.31
N ILE A 308 18.00 -5.51 17.59
CA ILE A 308 16.80 -5.51 18.42
C ILE A 308 16.40 -4.05 18.72
N LEU A 309 15.14 -3.70 18.43
CA LEU A 309 14.60 -2.41 18.83
C LEU A 309 14.66 -2.27 20.36
N PRO A 310 15.15 -1.14 20.88
CA PRO A 310 15.48 -1.07 22.28
C PRO A 310 14.22 -1.07 23.15
N GLU A 311 14.24 -1.87 24.21
CA GLU A 311 13.05 -2.14 25.02
C GLU A 311 12.49 -0.88 25.68
N TRP A 312 13.30 0.12 26.03
CA TRP A 312 12.83 1.39 26.59
C TRP A 312 11.89 2.16 25.65
N HIS A 313 11.98 1.90 24.34
CA HIS A 313 11.16 2.51 23.30
C HIS A 313 10.01 1.62 22.83
N THR A 314 10.32 0.39 22.42
CA THR A 314 9.33 -0.50 21.78
C THR A 314 9.08 -1.71 22.68
N PRO A 315 7.82 -2.07 22.99
CA PRO A 315 7.53 -3.30 23.72
C PRO A 315 8.10 -4.52 22.97
N PRO A 316 8.73 -5.51 23.64
CA PRO A 316 9.36 -6.63 22.94
C PRO A 316 8.40 -7.43 22.03
N ALA A 317 7.13 -7.57 22.43
CA ALA A 317 6.11 -8.23 21.61
C ALA A 317 5.83 -7.47 20.30
N VAL A 318 5.75 -6.14 20.36
CA VAL A 318 5.58 -5.27 19.17
C VAL A 318 6.83 -5.32 18.29
N ALA A 319 8.02 -5.26 18.89
CA ALA A 319 9.29 -5.34 18.16
C ALA A 319 9.41 -6.65 17.35
N ARG A 320 8.94 -7.78 17.89
CA ARG A 320 8.91 -9.06 17.16
C ARG A 320 7.97 -9.03 15.96
N GLU A 321 6.79 -8.44 16.07
CA GLU A 321 5.87 -8.32 14.94
C GLU A 321 6.39 -7.37 13.86
N LEU A 322 7.06 -6.27 14.25
CA LEU A 322 7.76 -5.39 13.32
C LEU A 322 8.90 -6.10 12.58
N ALA A 323 9.73 -6.86 13.30
CA ALA A 323 10.80 -7.65 12.69
C ALA A 323 10.26 -8.76 11.77
N ARG A 324 9.09 -9.33 12.06
CA ARG A 324 8.42 -10.28 11.16
C ARG A 324 7.90 -9.61 9.90
N ALA A 325 7.32 -8.41 10.03
CA ALA A 325 6.76 -7.66 8.90
C ALA A 325 7.85 -7.07 7.99
N ARG A 326 8.95 -6.62 8.60
CA ARG A 326 10.09 -6.00 7.93
C ARG A 326 11.38 -6.70 8.43
N PRO A 327 11.69 -7.92 7.95
CA PRO A 327 12.86 -8.67 8.38
C PRO A 327 14.16 -7.94 8.00
N PRO A 328 15.34 -8.32 8.50
CA PRO A 328 16.61 -7.70 8.10
C PRO A 328 16.82 -7.77 6.58
N ARG A 329 17.52 -6.80 5.98
CA ARG A 329 17.72 -6.75 4.50
C ARG A 329 18.27 -8.05 3.93
N ARG A 330 19.22 -8.69 4.62
CA ARG A 330 19.78 -10.01 4.28
C ARG A 330 18.76 -11.14 4.16
N GLN A 331 17.59 -11.00 4.77
CA GLN A 331 16.48 -11.96 4.74
C GLN A 331 15.29 -11.49 3.87
N ARG A 332 15.27 -10.22 3.43
CA ARG A 332 14.24 -9.71 2.52
C ARG A 332 14.54 -10.14 1.09
N GLY A 333 13.51 -10.40 0.30
CA GLY A 333 13.69 -10.59 -1.13
C GLY A 333 14.22 -9.34 -1.81
N LEU A 334 14.90 -9.53 -2.93
CA LEU A 334 15.62 -8.48 -3.64
C LEU A 334 15.47 -8.68 -5.14
N VAL A 335 15.20 -7.60 -5.86
CA VAL A 335 15.29 -7.55 -7.32
C VAL A 335 16.56 -6.80 -7.71
N VAL A 336 17.52 -7.50 -8.32
CA VAL A 336 18.68 -6.89 -8.97
C VAL A 336 18.37 -6.76 -10.45
N PHE A 337 18.12 -5.53 -10.89
CA PHE A 337 17.63 -5.24 -12.22
C PHE A 337 18.70 -4.59 -13.08
N PHE A 338 19.29 -5.35 -14.00
CA PHE A 338 20.24 -4.82 -14.97
C PHE A 338 19.53 -4.17 -16.16
N THR A 339 20.06 -3.04 -16.63
CA THR A 339 19.59 -2.31 -17.81
C THR A 339 20.78 -1.79 -18.62
N GLY A 340 20.64 -1.68 -19.95
CA GLY A 340 21.76 -1.33 -20.84
C GLY A 340 21.59 -1.88 -22.25
N LEU A 341 22.38 -1.36 -23.19
CA LEU A 341 22.36 -1.72 -24.61
C LEU A 341 22.64 -3.21 -24.86
N SER A 342 22.16 -3.76 -25.99
CA SER A 342 22.54 -5.13 -26.39
C SER A 342 24.08 -5.21 -26.51
N GLY A 343 24.70 -6.32 -26.13
CA GLY A 343 26.17 -6.44 -26.17
C GLY A 343 26.94 -5.74 -25.02
N SER A 344 26.27 -5.00 -24.14
CA SER A 344 26.92 -4.28 -23.02
C SER A 344 27.47 -5.18 -21.89
N GLY A 345 27.23 -6.50 -21.92
CA GLY A 345 27.72 -7.43 -20.89
C GLY A 345 26.73 -7.78 -19.77
N LYS A 346 25.49 -7.27 -19.81
CA LYS A 346 24.44 -7.55 -18.79
C LYS A 346 24.24 -9.03 -18.49
N SER A 347 23.97 -9.87 -19.49
CA SER A 347 23.66 -11.29 -19.26
C SER A 347 24.86 -12.01 -18.65
N THR A 348 26.08 -11.65 -19.03
CA THR A 348 27.31 -12.19 -18.43
C THR A 348 27.41 -11.82 -16.95
N MET A 349 27.24 -10.53 -16.62
CA MET A 349 27.25 -10.05 -15.23
C MET A 349 26.12 -10.66 -14.38
N ALA A 350 24.90 -10.73 -14.92
CA ALA A 350 23.75 -11.28 -14.24
C ALA A 350 23.93 -12.78 -13.95
N THR A 351 24.49 -13.54 -14.89
CA THR A 351 24.81 -14.95 -14.69
C THR A 351 25.89 -15.11 -13.63
N GLY A 352 27.01 -14.40 -13.75
CA GLY A 352 28.10 -14.49 -12.75
C GLY A 352 27.68 -14.04 -11.35
N LEU A 353 26.79 -13.04 -11.24
CA LEU A 353 26.18 -12.67 -9.97
C LEU A 353 25.30 -13.80 -9.42
N ALA A 354 24.46 -14.40 -10.27
CA ALA A 354 23.58 -15.50 -9.87
C ALA A 354 24.39 -16.72 -9.39
N ASP A 355 25.43 -17.09 -10.13
CA ASP A 355 26.33 -18.19 -9.78
C ASP A 355 27.02 -17.93 -8.43
N ALA A 356 27.65 -16.76 -8.27
CA ALA A 356 28.34 -16.39 -7.02
C ALA A 356 27.38 -16.37 -5.81
N LEU A 357 26.13 -15.94 -5.99
CA LEU A 357 25.14 -15.97 -4.92
C LEU A 357 24.63 -17.40 -4.63
N GLN A 358 24.48 -18.24 -5.65
CA GLN A 358 24.06 -19.64 -5.49
C GLN A 358 25.12 -20.48 -4.75
N GLU A 359 26.40 -20.24 -5.03
CA GLU A 359 27.53 -20.92 -4.35
C GLU A 359 27.50 -20.75 -2.83
N THR A 360 26.89 -19.67 -2.33
CA THR A 360 26.75 -19.43 -0.90
C THR A 360 25.69 -20.29 -0.21
N GLY A 361 24.67 -20.73 -0.96
CA GLY A 361 23.49 -21.43 -0.44
C GLY A 361 22.58 -20.61 0.49
N GLU A 362 22.86 -19.33 0.73
CA GLU A 362 22.11 -18.51 1.71
C GLU A 362 20.76 -18.02 1.20
N ARG A 363 20.61 -17.92 -0.12
CA ARG A 363 19.46 -17.30 -0.78
C ARG A 363 19.00 -18.15 -1.96
N THR A 364 17.68 -18.18 -2.20
CA THR A 364 17.12 -18.73 -3.43
C THR A 364 17.21 -17.68 -4.54
N ILE A 365 17.82 -18.06 -5.66
CA ILE A 365 18.12 -17.14 -6.77
C ILE A 365 17.33 -17.56 -8.01
N THR A 366 16.69 -16.59 -8.66
CA THR A 366 16.04 -16.79 -9.97
C THR A 366 16.64 -15.83 -10.99
N LEU A 367 17.22 -16.38 -12.05
CA LEU A 367 17.74 -15.60 -13.18
C LEU A 367 16.64 -15.40 -14.24
N LEU A 368 16.22 -14.15 -14.44
CA LEU A 368 15.26 -13.72 -15.45
C LEU A 368 15.99 -13.03 -16.60
N ASP A 369 16.68 -13.83 -17.41
CA ASP A 369 17.33 -13.35 -18.64
C ASP A 369 16.32 -13.11 -19.76
N GLY A 370 16.58 -12.11 -20.60
CA GLY A 370 15.69 -11.70 -21.67
C GLY A 370 15.34 -12.83 -22.64
N ASP A 371 16.27 -13.74 -22.92
CA ASP A 371 16.04 -14.87 -23.81
C ASP A 371 15.19 -15.96 -23.13
N ILE A 372 15.34 -16.19 -21.82
CA ILE A 372 14.51 -17.12 -21.02
C ILE A 372 13.09 -16.57 -20.92
N VAL A 373 12.95 -15.29 -20.55
CA VAL A 373 11.65 -14.62 -20.41
C VAL A 373 10.88 -14.65 -21.73
N ARG A 374 11.54 -14.38 -22.87
CA ARG A 374 10.89 -14.40 -24.18
C ARG A 374 10.33 -15.77 -24.57
N ARG A 375 10.94 -16.86 -24.10
CA ARG A 375 10.42 -18.21 -24.34
C ARG A 375 9.21 -18.54 -23.46
N HIS A 376 9.22 -18.13 -22.20
CA HIS A 376 8.24 -18.62 -21.21
C HIS A 376 7.13 -17.62 -20.86
N LEU A 377 7.44 -16.33 -20.81
CA LEU A 377 6.54 -15.28 -20.30
C LEU A 377 6.07 -14.30 -21.37
N SER A 378 6.86 -14.15 -22.44
CA SER A 378 6.64 -13.14 -23.49
C SER A 378 6.55 -13.74 -24.89
N ALA A 379 6.19 -15.02 -24.99
CA ALA A 379 5.87 -15.63 -26.27
C ALA A 379 4.71 -14.86 -26.94
N GLY A 380 4.88 -14.52 -28.21
CA GLY A 380 3.90 -13.75 -28.98
C GLY A 380 4.09 -12.23 -28.96
N LEU A 381 4.91 -11.67 -28.05
CA LEU A 381 5.24 -10.24 -28.10
C LEU A 381 6.29 -9.95 -29.18
N GLY A 382 6.07 -8.88 -29.93
CA GLY A 382 7.00 -8.37 -30.94
C GLY A 382 8.12 -7.52 -30.35
N PHE A 383 8.53 -6.52 -31.12
CA PHE A 383 9.58 -5.57 -30.77
C PHE A 383 9.11 -4.11 -30.86
N SER A 384 7.80 -3.87 -30.92
CA SER A 384 7.25 -2.51 -30.81
C SER A 384 7.55 -1.89 -29.44
N ALA A 385 7.40 -0.58 -29.31
CA ALA A 385 7.58 0.10 -28.03
C ALA A 385 6.61 -0.44 -26.96
N GLU A 386 5.35 -0.70 -27.34
CA GLU A 386 4.31 -1.26 -26.46
C GLU A 386 4.61 -2.71 -26.04
N ASP A 387 5.09 -3.54 -26.97
CA ASP A 387 5.51 -4.91 -26.66
C ASP A 387 6.68 -4.94 -25.68
N ARG A 388 7.64 -4.03 -25.87
CA ARG A 388 8.81 -3.90 -24.98
C ARG A 388 8.38 -3.44 -23.59
N ASP A 389 7.55 -2.40 -23.50
CA ASP A 389 7.00 -1.94 -22.22
C ASP A 389 6.27 -3.07 -21.50
N THR A 390 5.38 -3.79 -22.20
CA THR A 390 4.67 -4.96 -21.68
C THR A 390 5.63 -6.05 -21.20
N ASN A 391 6.66 -6.37 -21.96
CA ASN A 391 7.66 -7.36 -21.57
C ASN A 391 8.41 -6.95 -20.29
N ILE A 392 8.83 -5.69 -20.16
CA ILE A 392 9.50 -5.20 -18.94
C ILE A 392 8.56 -5.24 -17.74
N ARG A 393 7.29 -4.85 -17.91
CA ARG A 393 6.29 -4.93 -16.84
C ARG A 393 6.07 -6.37 -16.37
N ARG A 394 6.01 -7.34 -17.29
CA ARG A 394 5.91 -8.77 -16.94
C ARG A 394 7.12 -9.25 -16.14
N ILE A 395 8.34 -8.92 -16.58
CA ILE A 395 9.57 -9.26 -15.84
C ILE A 395 9.54 -8.63 -14.45
N GLY A 396 9.23 -7.34 -14.36
CA GLY A 396 9.17 -6.61 -13.10
C GLY A 396 8.16 -7.18 -12.13
N TRP A 397 6.97 -7.55 -12.63
CA TRP A 397 5.93 -8.18 -11.82
C TRP A 397 6.37 -9.54 -11.28
N VAL A 398 6.86 -10.45 -12.14
CA VAL A 398 7.36 -11.77 -11.71
C VAL A 398 8.53 -11.64 -10.74
N ALA A 399 9.47 -10.72 -10.99
CA ALA A 399 10.59 -10.45 -10.09
C ALA A 399 10.11 -9.95 -8.71
N ALA A 400 9.08 -9.11 -8.67
CA ALA A 400 8.47 -8.65 -7.43
C ALA A 400 7.80 -9.80 -6.65
N GLU A 401 7.12 -10.73 -7.34
CA GLU A 401 6.53 -11.93 -6.70
C GLU A 401 7.62 -12.80 -6.04
N ILE A 402 8.73 -13.03 -6.75
CA ILE A 402 9.91 -13.74 -6.20
C ILE A 402 10.45 -13.02 -4.96
N GLY A 403 10.58 -11.70 -5.05
CA GLY A 403 11.01 -10.85 -3.94
C GLY A 403 10.06 -10.90 -2.75
N ARG A 404 8.73 -10.94 -2.95
CA ARG A 404 7.74 -11.05 -1.86
C ARG A 404 7.99 -12.29 -1.00
N HIS A 405 8.42 -13.38 -1.63
CA HIS A 405 8.68 -14.65 -0.97
C HIS A 405 10.14 -14.82 -0.50
N GLY A 406 10.91 -13.72 -0.41
CA GLY A 406 12.27 -13.74 0.15
C GLY A 406 13.37 -14.13 -0.84
N GLY A 407 13.02 -14.46 -2.09
CA GLY A 407 13.98 -14.81 -3.14
C GLY A 407 14.74 -13.60 -3.69
N VAL A 408 15.84 -13.86 -4.40
CA VAL A 408 16.56 -12.86 -5.18
C VAL A 408 16.27 -13.07 -6.66
N ALA A 409 15.61 -12.10 -7.29
CA ALA A 409 15.40 -12.07 -8.72
C ALA A 409 16.53 -11.27 -9.39
N VAL A 410 17.28 -11.90 -10.28
CA VAL A 410 18.31 -11.25 -11.09
C VAL A 410 17.75 -11.08 -12.50
N CYS A 411 17.45 -9.85 -12.90
CA CYS A 411 16.82 -9.54 -14.19
C CYS A 411 17.84 -8.85 -15.11
N CYS A 412 17.93 -9.23 -16.39
CA CYS A 412 18.82 -8.55 -17.34
C CYS A 412 18.20 -8.20 -18.70
N PRO A 413 17.02 -7.55 -18.76
CA PRO A 413 16.50 -7.03 -20.02
C PRO A 413 17.26 -5.77 -20.50
N ILE A 414 16.95 -5.31 -21.71
CA ILE A 414 17.45 -4.02 -22.22
C ILE A 414 16.79 -2.84 -21.47
N ALA A 415 15.47 -2.93 -21.24
CA ALA A 415 14.64 -1.94 -20.55
C ALA A 415 14.90 -0.47 -20.97
N PRO A 416 14.70 -0.13 -22.27
CA PRO A 416 15.11 1.16 -22.82
C PRO A 416 14.35 2.35 -22.24
N TYR A 417 13.09 2.18 -21.84
CA TYR A 417 12.21 3.26 -21.40
C TYR A 417 12.21 3.40 -19.87
N ARG A 418 12.29 4.63 -19.38
CA ARG A 418 12.32 4.97 -17.95
C ARG A 418 11.06 4.50 -17.24
N ASP A 419 9.89 4.71 -17.83
CA ASP A 419 8.61 4.45 -17.17
C ASP A 419 8.42 2.95 -16.90
N ALA A 420 8.90 2.09 -17.79
CA ALA A 420 8.89 0.64 -17.59
C ALA A 420 9.81 0.20 -16.45
N ARG A 421 10.99 0.83 -16.30
CA ARG A 421 11.91 0.59 -15.17
C ARG A 421 11.31 1.07 -13.85
N ALA A 422 10.67 2.25 -13.86
CA ALA A 422 9.97 2.78 -12.70
C ALA A 422 8.81 1.88 -12.27
N ALA A 423 8.06 1.31 -13.21
CA ALA A 423 7.02 0.31 -12.93
C ALA A 423 7.60 -0.94 -12.24
N ALA A 424 8.70 -1.50 -12.77
CA ALA A 424 9.36 -2.65 -12.15
C ALA A 424 9.86 -2.35 -10.72
N ARG A 425 10.44 -1.17 -10.50
CA ARG A 425 10.85 -0.69 -9.17
C ARG A 425 9.65 -0.59 -8.21
N ASN A 426 8.52 -0.07 -8.68
CA ASN A 426 7.31 0.07 -7.88
C ASN A 426 6.67 -1.30 -7.56
N PHE A 427 6.68 -2.25 -8.49
CA PHE A 427 6.21 -3.61 -8.20
C PHE A 427 7.01 -4.25 -7.06
N ALA A 428 8.34 -4.16 -7.11
CA ALA A 428 9.19 -4.70 -6.05
C ALA A 428 8.93 -4.03 -4.69
N ARG A 429 8.82 -2.70 -4.66
CA ARG A 429 8.49 -1.94 -3.44
C ARG A 429 7.14 -2.35 -2.85
N ASN A 430 6.10 -2.43 -3.69
CA ASN A 430 4.75 -2.84 -3.26
C ASN A 430 4.72 -4.30 -2.77
N ALA A 431 5.60 -5.15 -3.29
CA ALA A 431 5.78 -6.52 -2.82
C ALA A 431 6.60 -6.62 -1.52
N GLY A 432 7.12 -5.51 -0.98
CA GLY A 432 8.00 -5.49 0.20
C GLY A 432 9.43 -5.94 -0.09
N ALA A 433 9.83 -6.03 -1.36
CA ALA A 433 11.15 -6.43 -1.80
C ALA A 433 12.08 -5.22 -2.00
N GLY A 434 13.38 -5.45 -1.83
CA GLY A 434 14.41 -4.52 -2.28
C GLY A 434 14.46 -4.40 -3.80
N PHE A 435 14.95 -3.28 -4.31
CA PHE A 435 15.19 -3.08 -5.74
C PHE A 435 16.51 -2.35 -5.94
N VAL A 436 17.39 -2.91 -6.77
CA VAL A 436 18.70 -2.34 -7.14
C VAL A 436 18.78 -2.29 -8.66
N LEU A 437 18.74 -1.08 -9.22
CA LEU A 437 18.95 -0.84 -10.64
C LEU A 437 20.44 -0.75 -10.95
N VAL A 438 20.93 -1.70 -11.74
CA VAL A 438 22.32 -1.74 -12.22
C VAL A 438 22.34 -1.29 -13.68
N HIS A 439 22.82 -0.08 -13.93
CA HIS A 439 23.01 0.44 -15.27
C HIS A 439 24.35 -0.02 -15.83
N VAL A 440 24.31 -0.88 -16.86
CA VAL A 440 25.50 -1.30 -17.60
C VAL A 440 25.71 -0.32 -18.76
N SER A 441 26.45 0.75 -18.48
CA SER A 441 26.60 1.96 -19.30
C SER A 441 27.66 1.85 -20.39
N THR A 442 27.95 0.63 -20.86
CA THR A 442 28.96 0.41 -21.91
C THR A 442 28.55 1.16 -23.19
N PRO A 443 29.45 1.97 -23.78
CA PRO A 443 29.14 2.76 -24.97
C PRO A 443 28.60 1.94 -26.14
N LEU A 444 27.79 2.57 -27.00
CA LEU A 444 27.18 1.91 -28.15
C LEU A 444 28.25 1.37 -29.10
N GLU A 445 29.31 2.13 -29.33
CA GLU A 445 30.41 1.78 -30.22
C GLU A 445 31.08 0.48 -29.78
N GLU A 446 31.29 0.32 -28.47
CA GLU A 446 31.85 -0.91 -27.90
C GLU A 446 30.85 -2.07 -27.95
N CYS A 447 29.55 -1.80 -27.74
CA CYS A 447 28.48 -2.78 -27.91
C CYS A 447 28.39 -3.29 -29.36
N GLU A 448 28.51 -2.40 -30.35
CA GLU A 448 28.55 -2.72 -31.78
C GLU A 448 29.82 -3.51 -32.14
N ARG A 449 30.98 -3.11 -31.61
CA ARG A 449 32.24 -3.84 -31.81
C ARG A 449 32.14 -5.28 -31.30
N ARG A 450 31.42 -5.50 -30.19
CA ARG A 450 31.21 -6.82 -29.57
C ARG A 450 30.10 -7.66 -30.22
N ASP A 451 29.34 -7.15 -31.20
CA ASP A 451 28.03 -7.65 -31.70
C ASP A 451 27.90 -9.17 -31.92
N ARG A 452 27.86 -9.93 -30.83
CA ARG A 452 27.85 -11.39 -30.81
C ARG A 452 26.63 -12.00 -31.47
N LYS A 453 25.51 -11.27 -31.49
CA LYS A 453 24.23 -11.73 -32.05
C LYS A 453 24.04 -11.24 -33.49
N GLY A 454 24.97 -10.44 -34.03
CA GLY A 454 24.86 -9.83 -35.35
C GLY A 454 23.67 -8.88 -35.49
N LEU A 455 23.13 -8.37 -34.38
CA LEU A 455 21.90 -7.57 -34.37
C LEU A 455 22.18 -6.14 -34.83
N TYR A 456 23.30 -5.57 -34.41
CA TYR A 456 23.70 -4.24 -34.83
C TYR A 456 24.08 -4.22 -36.30
N ALA A 457 24.84 -5.21 -36.78
CA ALA A 457 25.17 -5.32 -38.20
C ALA A 457 23.91 -5.40 -39.08
N LYS A 458 22.92 -6.22 -38.68
CA LYS A 458 21.64 -6.32 -39.39
C LYS A 458 20.81 -5.04 -39.33
N ALA A 459 20.81 -4.32 -38.20
CA ALA A 459 20.12 -3.04 -38.06
C ALA A 459 20.77 -1.96 -38.94
N ARG A 460 22.10 -1.85 -38.92
CA ARG A 460 22.87 -0.94 -39.79
C ARG A 460 22.65 -1.24 -41.29
N ALA A 461 22.43 -2.51 -41.65
CA ALA A 461 22.06 -2.92 -42.99
C ALA A 461 20.55 -2.74 -43.34
N GLY A 462 19.74 -2.21 -42.42
CA GLY A 462 18.30 -1.99 -42.62
C GLY A 462 17.42 -3.25 -42.57
N LEU A 463 17.98 -4.40 -42.18
CA LEU A 463 17.28 -5.69 -42.12
C LEU A 463 16.44 -5.85 -40.84
N ILE A 464 16.76 -5.09 -39.79
CA ILE A 464 16.01 -5.02 -38.53
C ILE A 464 15.64 -3.57 -38.28
N LYS A 465 14.37 -3.29 -38.02
CA LYS A 465 13.88 -1.96 -37.62
C LYS A 465 13.67 -1.87 -36.11
N GLY A 466 13.80 -0.67 -35.56
CA GLY A 466 13.56 -0.42 -34.14
C GLY A 466 14.66 -0.99 -33.23
N MET A 467 15.90 -1.07 -33.71
CA MET A 467 17.02 -1.53 -32.88
C MET A 467 17.38 -0.48 -31.83
N THR A 468 17.42 -0.86 -30.56
CA THR A 468 17.75 0.07 -29.46
C THR A 468 19.16 0.61 -29.59
N GLY A 469 19.30 1.93 -29.50
CA GLY A 469 20.55 2.66 -29.70
C GLY A 469 20.83 3.00 -31.17
N ILE A 470 20.02 2.51 -32.11
CA ILE A 470 20.12 2.85 -33.55
C ILE A 470 18.89 3.67 -33.97
N ASP A 471 17.74 2.99 -34.09
CA ASP A 471 16.48 3.60 -34.55
C ASP A 471 15.45 3.76 -33.41
N ASP A 472 15.62 3.02 -32.30
CA ASP A 472 14.79 3.11 -31.09
C ASP A 472 15.65 3.68 -29.94
N PRO A 473 15.17 4.66 -29.16
CA PRO A 473 15.98 5.30 -28.14
C PRO A 473 16.31 4.37 -26.96
N TYR A 474 17.43 4.68 -26.29
CA TYR A 474 17.75 4.16 -24.97
C TYR A 474 17.78 5.33 -23.98
N GLU A 475 16.80 5.41 -23.09
CA GLU A 475 16.75 6.46 -22.07
C GLU A 475 17.67 6.10 -20.92
N VAL A 476 18.82 6.76 -20.85
CA VAL A 476 19.83 6.53 -19.81
C VAL A 476 19.22 6.71 -18.41
N PRO A 477 19.35 5.72 -17.49
CA PRO A 477 18.86 5.84 -16.13
C PRO A 477 19.51 7.01 -15.37
N LEU A 478 18.69 7.80 -14.67
CA LEU A 478 19.15 8.90 -13.80
C LEU A 478 19.16 8.50 -12.31
N ASP A 479 18.52 7.38 -11.98
CA ASP A 479 18.23 6.90 -10.62
C ASP A 479 18.82 5.50 -10.38
N ALA A 480 19.88 5.12 -11.11
CA ALA A 480 20.53 3.84 -10.91
C ALA A 480 21.31 3.80 -9.60
N GLU A 481 21.09 2.77 -8.79
CA GLU A 481 21.85 2.48 -7.58
C GLU A 481 23.34 2.21 -7.88
N LEU A 482 23.62 1.63 -9.05
CA LEU A 482 24.98 1.30 -9.49
C LEU A 482 25.09 1.48 -11.01
N THR A 483 26.14 2.18 -11.46
CA THR A 483 26.46 2.34 -12.89
C THR A 483 27.83 1.76 -13.17
N ILE A 484 27.94 0.91 -14.19
CA ILE A 484 29.16 0.17 -14.55
C ILE A 484 29.39 0.26 -16.06
N ASP A 485 30.53 0.82 -16.45
CA ASP A 485 31.07 0.69 -17.80
C ASP A 485 31.96 -0.55 -17.88
N THR A 486 31.73 -1.41 -18.87
CA THR A 486 32.46 -2.69 -19.04
C THR A 486 33.55 -2.62 -20.10
N THR A 487 33.90 -1.42 -20.57
CA THR A 487 34.93 -1.24 -21.61
C THR A 487 36.29 -1.80 -21.18
N ASP A 488 36.74 -1.43 -19.98
CA ASP A 488 38.06 -1.81 -19.45
C ASP A 488 37.98 -2.72 -18.20
N LEU A 489 36.80 -3.27 -17.90
CA LEU A 489 36.61 -4.18 -16.77
C LEU A 489 36.58 -5.64 -17.23
N SER A 490 37.31 -6.49 -16.53
CA SER A 490 37.10 -7.93 -16.65
C SER A 490 35.72 -8.33 -16.13
N HIS A 491 35.25 -9.50 -16.58
CA HIS A 491 33.97 -10.04 -16.10
C HIS A 491 33.93 -10.19 -14.57
N GLY A 492 35.01 -10.70 -13.96
CA GLY A 492 35.11 -10.91 -12.53
C GLY A 492 35.07 -9.61 -11.73
N GLU A 493 35.76 -8.55 -12.20
CA GLU A 493 35.74 -7.23 -11.56
C GLU A 493 34.34 -6.60 -11.60
N ALA A 494 33.64 -6.75 -12.73
CA ALA A 494 32.29 -6.24 -12.89
C ALA A 494 31.30 -6.93 -11.92
N VAL A 495 31.38 -8.26 -11.78
CA VAL A 495 30.55 -9.03 -10.82
C VAL A 495 30.91 -8.66 -9.37
N THR A 496 32.20 -8.59 -9.05
CA THR A 496 32.72 -8.20 -7.72
C THR A 496 32.20 -6.82 -7.30
N THR A 497 32.10 -5.89 -8.25
CA THR A 497 31.57 -4.55 -8.00
C THR A 497 30.10 -4.60 -7.56
N VAL A 498 29.28 -5.44 -8.21
CA VAL A 498 27.88 -5.63 -7.82
C VAL A 498 27.78 -6.32 -6.45
N LEU A 499 28.53 -7.40 -6.23
CA LEU A 499 28.56 -8.10 -4.93
C LEU A 499 28.96 -7.16 -3.78
N ARG A 500 30.00 -6.34 -3.97
CA ARG A 500 30.43 -5.35 -2.98
C ARG A 500 29.33 -4.34 -2.67
N TYR A 501 28.63 -3.86 -3.69
CA TYR A 501 27.49 -2.97 -3.49
C TYR A 501 26.40 -3.64 -2.66
N LEU A 502 26.03 -4.88 -2.98
CA LEU A 502 25.02 -5.64 -2.24
C LEU A 502 25.43 -5.88 -0.77
N GLY A 503 26.70 -6.23 -0.54
CA GLY A 503 27.26 -6.45 0.80
C GLY A 503 27.27 -5.17 1.66
N SER A 504 27.80 -4.07 1.12
CA SER A 504 27.85 -2.78 1.82
C SER A 504 26.46 -2.22 2.16
N ASN A 505 25.43 -2.61 1.42
CA ASN A 505 24.04 -2.20 1.65
C ASN A 505 23.21 -3.21 2.46
N GLY A 506 23.85 -4.28 2.97
CA GLY A 506 23.25 -5.27 3.87
C GLY A 506 22.31 -6.28 3.20
N TRP A 507 22.35 -6.40 1.87
CA TRP A 507 21.52 -7.34 1.11
C TRP A 507 22.07 -8.77 1.15
N ILE A 508 23.39 -8.90 1.28
CA ILE A 508 24.11 -10.16 1.43
C ILE A 508 25.16 -10.00 2.53
N ASP A 509 25.67 -11.11 3.07
CA ASP A 509 26.77 -11.08 4.02
C ASP A 509 28.03 -10.52 3.34
N PRO A 510 28.72 -9.50 3.91
CA PRO A 510 30.02 -9.02 3.42
C PRO A 510 31.12 -10.05 3.69
N ARG A 511 31.06 -11.21 3.04
CA ARG A 511 32.19 -12.12 2.97
C ARG A 511 33.29 -11.56 2.06
N PRO A 512 34.56 -11.91 2.32
CA PRO A 512 35.60 -11.70 1.33
C PRO A 512 35.21 -12.48 0.07
N ILE A 513 35.03 -11.75 -1.03
CA ILE A 513 34.88 -12.31 -2.37
C ILE A 513 36.22 -12.99 -2.68
N PRO A 514 36.26 -14.29 -3.02
CA PRO A 514 37.50 -15.02 -3.26
C PRO A 514 38.35 -14.42 -4.39
#